data_AF-A0A960LAC3-F1
#
_entry.id   AF-A0A960LAC3-F1
#
_cell.length_a   1.000
_cell.length_b   1.000
_cell.length_c   1.000
_cell.angle_alpha   90.00
_cell.angle_beta   90.00
_cell.angle_gamma   90.00
#
_symmetry.space_group_name_H-M   'P 1'
#
loop_
_entity.id
_entity.type
_entity.pdbx_description
1 polymer ?
#
loop_
_entity_poly.entity_id
_entity_poly.type
_entity_poly.pdbx_seq_one_letter_code
_entity_poly.pdbx_strand_id
1 'polypeptide(L)'
;MHRPISQLRARHRARRRAGERGFTLLEMIIVVTMIGILATLAIPALIHSPRRAQEAVLKTNLRTIRDVINQFYADKGQYPTSLEALVDEGYLRTVPIDPITKTSDTWQLVYDEVEEGEEPAETDLPEEGEPGIVDVYSGAEGMSLDGTPYSEW
;
A
#
# COMPACT_ATOMS: atom_id res chain seq x y z
N MET A 1 -47.38 -27.53 91.92
CA MET A 1 -46.00 -27.00 92.02
C MET A 1 -45.31 -27.29 90.70
N HIS A 2 -45.05 -26.24 89.91
CA HIS A 2 -44.60 -26.26 88.51
C HIS A 2 -43.11 -26.61 88.36
N ARG A 3 -42.75 -27.32 87.28
CA ARG A 3 -41.40 -27.27 86.71
C ARG A 3 -41.49 -26.91 85.21
N PRO A 4 -40.70 -25.93 84.73
CA PRO A 4 -40.86 -25.35 83.40
C PRO A 4 -40.11 -26.11 82.30
N ILE A 5 -40.62 -25.91 81.08
CA ILE A 5 -40.11 -26.36 79.79
C ILE A 5 -38.82 -25.57 79.45
N SER A 6 -37.69 -26.25 79.21
CA SER A 6 -36.45 -25.61 78.74
C SER A 6 -36.03 -26.09 77.34
N GLN A 7 -36.53 -25.34 76.35
CA GLN A 7 -35.78 -24.78 75.22
C GLN A 7 -34.99 -25.74 74.30
N LEU A 8 -35.63 -26.07 73.18
CA LEU A 8 -35.04 -26.62 71.96
C LEU A 8 -34.02 -25.62 71.36
N ARG A 9 -32.72 -25.91 71.43
CA ARG A 9 -31.68 -25.08 70.78
C ARG A 9 -31.56 -25.46 69.30
N ALA A 10 -32.13 -24.64 68.42
CA ALA A 10 -31.89 -24.70 66.99
C ALA A 10 -30.43 -24.32 66.67
N ARG A 11 -29.65 -25.28 66.18
CA ARG A 11 -28.29 -25.06 65.68
C ARG A 11 -28.35 -24.34 64.34
N HIS A 12 -28.11 -23.04 64.34
CA HIS A 12 -27.86 -22.28 63.10
C HIS A 12 -26.52 -22.73 62.50
N ARG A 13 -26.56 -23.39 61.32
CA ARG A 13 -25.37 -23.61 60.49
C ARG A 13 -24.96 -22.28 59.85
N ALA A 14 -23.81 -21.74 60.26
CA ALA A 14 -23.20 -20.59 59.60
C ALA A 14 -22.71 -20.98 58.20
N ARG A 15 -23.32 -20.40 57.15
CA ARG A 15 -22.78 -20.42 55.79
C ARG A 15 -21.54 -19.52 55.77
N ARG A 16 -20.35 -20.08 55.52
CA ARG A 16 -19.16 -19.29 55.19
C ARG A 16 -19.39 -18.63 53.83
N ARG A 17 -19.56 -17.30 53.79
CA ARG A 17 -19.42 -16.53 52.55
C ARG A 17 -17.96 -16.64 52.10
N ALA A 18 -17.72 -17.23 50.94
CA ALA A 18 -16.44 -17.08 50.26
C ALA A 18 -16.31 -15.58 49.94
N GLY A 19 -15.33 -14.91 50.55
CA GLY A 19 -15.12 -13.48 50.37
C GLY A 19 -14.79 -13.18 48.91
N GLU A 20 -15.52 -12.23 48.34
CA GLU A 20 -15.20 -11.62 47.06
C GLU A 20 -13.82 -10.94 47.19
N ARG A 21 -12.80 -11.52 46.55
CA ARG A 21 -11.46 -10.94 46.50
C ARG A 21 -11.50 -9.82 45.46
N GLY A 22 -11.42 -8.57 45.92
CA GLY A 22 -11.25 -7.41 45.04
C GLY A 22 -9.87 -7.42 44.38
N PHE A 23 -9.81 -6.85 43.17
CA PHE A 23 -8.56 -6.63 42.44
C PHE A 23 -7.60 -5.76 43.26
N THR A 24 -6.31 -6.09 43.22
CA THR A 24 -5.29 -5.29 43.90
C THR A 24 -4.72 -4.24 42.97
N LEU A 25 -4.27 -3.09 43.51
CA LEU A 25 -3.58 -2.07 42.72
C LEU A 25 -2.31 -2.62 42.05
N LEU A 26 -1.63 -3.55 42.74
CA LEU A 26 -0.43 -4.21 42.25
C LEU A 26 -0.69 -5.03 40.98
N GLU A 27 -1.84 -5.69 40.90
CA GLU A 27 -2.24 -6.47 39.73
C GLU A 27 -2.43 -5.58 38.50
N MET A 28 -3.06 -4.40 38.67
CA MET A 28 -3.16 -3.44 37.59
C MET A 28 -1.84 -2.81 37.19
N ILE A 29 -0.94 -2.55 38.15
CA ILE A 29 0.42 -2.04 37.84
C ILE A 29 1.19 -3.03 36.97
N ILE A 30 1.15 -4.32 37.28
CA ILE A 30 1.83 -5.35 36.47
C ILE A 30 1.23 -5.39 35.06
N VAL A 31 -0.10 -5.37 34.93
CA VAL A 31 -0.77 -5.44 33.62
C VAL A 31 -0.43 -4.23 32.74
N VAL A 32 -0.53 -3.00 33.25
CA VAL A 32 -0.20 -1.81 32.45
C VAL A 32 1.29 -1.76 32.12
N THR A 33 2.16 -2.25 33.01
CA THR A 33 3.60 -2.36 32.74
C THR A 33 3.89 -3.36 31.63
N MET A 34 3.25 -4.54 31.67
CA MET A 34 3.39 -5.54 30.61
C MET A 34 2.87 -5.02 29.27
N ILE A 35 1.70 -4.37 29.23
CA ILE A 35 1.15 -3.76 28.00
C ILE A 35 2.12 -2.68 27.48
N GLY A 36 2.69 -1.86 28.36
CA GLY A 36 3.67 -0.83 27.99
C GLY A 36 4.93 -1.42 27.35
N ILE A 37 5.47 -2.51 27.91
CA ILE A 37 6.65 -3.21 27.34
C ILE A 37 6.32 -3.83 25.98
N LEU A 38 5.15 -4.45 25.82
CA LEU A 38 4.75 -5.05 24.55
C LEU A 38 4.52 -3.98 23.46
N ALA A 39 3.93 -2.84 23.84
CA ALA A 39 3.66 -1.74 22.91
C ALA A 39 4.95 -1.16 22.30
N THR A 40 6.05 -1.05 23.06
CA THR A 40 7.32 -0.52 22.54
C THR A 40 7.98 -1.46 21.52
N LEU A 41 7.83 -2.77 21.69
CA LEU A 41 8.41 -3.78 20.78
C LEU A 41 7.60 -3.97 19.48
N ALA A 42 6.31 -3.64 19.49
CA ALA A 42 5.42 -3.87 18.34
C ALA A 42 5.54 -2.82 17.22
N ILE A 43 5.92 -1.58 17.54
CA ILE A 43 5.94 -0.45 16.60
C ILE A 43 6.98 -0.59 15.45
N PRO A 44 8.26 -0.98 15.68
CA PRO A 44 9.29 -0.87 14.65
C PRO A 44 9.10 -1.81 13.45
N ALA A 45 8.35 -2.91 13.61
CA ALA A 45 8.10 -3.87 12.53
C ALA A 45 7.23 -3.30 11.38
N LEU A 46 6.48 -2.23 11.63
CA LEU A 46 5.54 -1.68 10.65
C LEU A 46 6.18 -0.74 9.62
N ILE A 47 7.39 -0.23 9.89
CA ILE A 47 7.89 0.98 9.21
C ILE A 47 8.62 0.68 7.88
N HIS A 48 9.27 -0.48 7.72
CA HIS A 48 10.11 -0.77 6.53
C HIS A 48 9.50 -1.73 5.49
N SER A 49 8.56 -2.58 5.90
CA SER A 49 7.81 -3.44 4.97
C SER A 49 7.09 -2.69 3.84
N PRO A 50 6.42 -1.54 4.07
CA PRO A 50 5.62 -0.92 3.02
C PRO A 50 6.45 -0.36 1.87
N ARG A 51 7.66 0.16 2.13
CA ARG A 51 8.48 0.75 1.06
C ARG A 51 9.00 -0.29 0.07
N ARG A 52 9.53 -1.42 0.53
CA ARG A 52 9.97 -2.52 -0.35
C ARG A 52 8.83 -3.03 -1.24
N ALA A 53 7.63 -3.16 -0.66
CA ALA A 53 6.44 -3.57 -1.41
C ALA A 53 6.05 -2.53 -2.47
N GLN A 54 6.09 -1.24 -2.13
CA GLN A 54 5.82 -0.16 -3.08
C GLN A 54 6.84 -0.15 -4.23
N GLU A 55 8.14 -0.26 -3.95
CA GLU A 55 9.17 -0.30 -5.00
C GLU A 55 9.04 -1.53 -5.92
N ALA A 56 8.63 -2.69 -5.39
CA ALA A 56 8.37 -3.88 -6.19
C ALA A 56 7.17 -3.70 -7.13
N VAL A 57 6.09 -3.08 -6.62
CA VAL A 57 4.92 -2.74 -7.43
C VAL A 57 5.29 -1.68 -8.49
N LEU A 58 6.09 -0.68 -8.14
CA LEU A 58 6.51 0.37 -9.07
C LEU A 58 7.25 -0.22 -10.27
N LYS A 59 8.27 -1.05 -10.02
CA LYS A 59 9.04 -1.73 -11.08
C LYS A 59 8.15 -2.62 -11.97
N THR A 60 7.14 -3.25 -11.37
CA THR A 60 6.17 -4.08 -12.13
C THR A 60 5.26 -3.22 -13.01
N ASN A 61 4.75 -2.11 -12.48
CA ASN A 61 3.90 -1.17 -13.22
C ASN A 61 4.67 -0.55 -14.38
N LEU A 62 5.88 -0.04 -14.15
CA LEU A 62 6.74 0.53 -15.20
C LEU A 62 7.01 -0.47 -16.33
N ARG A 63 7.41 -1.70 -15.99
CA ARG A 63 7.59 -2.77 -16.99
C ARG A 63 6.32 -3.03 -17.77
N THR A 64 5.18 -3.15 -17.08
CA THR A 64 3.89 -3.43 -17.74
C THR A 64 3.51 -2.32 -18.73
N ILE A 65 3.69 -1.05 -18.34
CA ILE A 65 3.38 0.08 -19.23
C ILE A 65 4.31 0.08 -20.44
N ARG A 66 5.63 -0.11 -20.25
CA ARG A 66 6.61 -0.21 -21.34
C ARG A 66 6.31 -1.37 -22.29
N ASP A 67 5.99 -2.54 -21.76
CA ASP A 67 5.63 -3.72 -22.56
C ASP A 67 4.40 -3.43 -23.44
N VAL A 68 3.40 -2.74 -22.87
CA VAL A 68 2.19 -2.35 -23.59
C VAL A 68 2.46 -1.25 -24.63
N ILE A 69 3.30 -0.26 -24.33
CA ILE A 69 3.72 0.76 -25.32
C ILE A 69 4.37 0.08 -26.53
N ASN A 70 5.28 -0.86 -26.29
CA ASN A 70 5.95 -1.62 -27.35
C ASN A 70 4.96 -2.49 -28.14
N GLN A 71 3.99 -3.10 -27.44
CA GLN A 71 2.94 -3.88 -28.10
C GLN A 71 2.06 -2.99 -28.99
N PHE A 72 1.67 -1.81 -28.50
CA PHE A 72 0.90 -0.84 -29.27
C PHE A 72 1.64 -0.44 -30.55
N TYR A 73 2.94 -0.15 -30.45
CA TYR A 73 3.78 0.13 -31.62
C TYR A 73 3.84 -1.06 -32.59
N ALA A 74 4.01 -2.29 -32.08
CA ALA A 74 4.04 -3.48 -32.92
C ALA A 74 2.74 -3.74 -33.68
N ASP A 75 1.60 -3.40 -33.08
CA ASP A 75 0.27 -3.62 -33.64
C ASP A 75 -0.20 -2.48 -34.56
N LYS A 76 0.17 -1.22 -34.25
CA LYS A 76 -0.31 -0.01 -34.96
C LYS A 76 0.74 0.67 -35.83
N GLY A 77 2.02 0.34 -35.67
CA GLY A 77 3.14 0.98 -36.36
C GLY A 77 3.50 2.37 -35.85
N GLN A 78 2.85 2.85 -34.79
CA GLN A 78 3.07 4.16 -34.18
C GLN A 78 3.00 4.06 -32.65
N TYR A 79 3.73 4.91 -31.95
CA TYR A 79 3.67 4.99 -30.49
C TYR A 79 2.39 5.67 -30.02
N PRO A 80 1.88 5.35 -28.82
CA PRO A 80 0.68 5.99 -28.28
C PRO A 80 0.95 7.46 -27.92
N THR A 81 0.00 8.36 -28.18
CA THR A 81 0.14 9.80 -27.86
C THR A 81 -0.06 10.10 -26.36
N SER A 82 -0.76 9.21 -25.63
CA SER A 82 -1.01 9.30 -24.20
C SER A 82 -1.12 7.92 -23.55
N LEU A 83 -1.00 7.85 -22.22
CA LEU A 83 -1.28 6.60 -21.49
C LEU A 83 -2.79 6.25 -21.51
N GLU A 84 -3.64 7.26 -21.64
CA GLU A 84 -5.09 7.12 -21.79
C GLU A 84 -5.44 6.45 -23.11
N ALA A 85 -4.72 6.74 -24.19
CA ALA A 85 -4.92 6.08 -25.49
C ALA A 85 -4.76 4.55 -25.39
N LEU A 86 -3.83 4.08 -24.55
CA LEU A 86 -3.65 2.65 -24.28
C LEU A 86 -4.87 2.04 -23.57
N VAL A 87 -5.60 2.82 -22.78
CA VAL A 87 -6.83 2.39 -22.11
C VAL A 87 -7.99 2.34 -23.10
N ASP A 88 -8.15 3.40 -23.90
CA ASP A 88 -9.24 3.53 -24.87
C ASP A 88 -9.15 2.45 -25.97
N GLU A 89 -7.94 2.11 -26.40
CA GLU A 89 -7.66 1.04 -27.38
C GLU A 89 -7.62 -0.36 -26.74
N GLY A 90 -7.79 -0.46 -25.41
CA GLY A 90 -7.96 -1.73 -24.70
C GLY A 90 -6.68 -2.50 -24.40
N TYR A 91 -5.51 -1.89 -24.55
CA TYR A 91 -4.24 -2.51 -24.15
C TYR A 91 -4.03 -2.46 -22.64
N LEU A 92 -4.50 -1.39 -21.99
CA LEU A 92 -4.58 -1.26 -20.54
C LEU A 92 -6.03 -1.26 -20.10
N ARG A 93 -6.31 -1.87 -18.95
CA ARG A 93 -7.63 -1.73 -18.32
C ARG A 93 -7.82 -0.35 -17.66
N THR A 94 -6.73 0.22 -17.17
CA THR A 94 -6.62 1.54 -16.53
C THR A 94 -5.14 1.87 -16.42
N VAL A 95 -4.79 3.15 -16.38
CA VAL A 95 -3.41 3.59 -16.12
C VAL A 95 -3.03 3.20 -14.69
N PRO A 96 -1.96 2.41 -14.47
CA PRO A 96 -1.54 2.03 -13.13
C PRO A 96 -1.18 3.24 -12.27
N ILE A 97 -1.49 3.15 -10.98
CA ILE A 97 -1.10 4.15 -9.99
C ILE A 97 0.37 3.94 -9.61
N ASP A 98 1.16 5.01 -9.59
CA ASP A 98 2.50 5.00 -9.00
C ASP A 98 2.37 4.78 -7.48
N PRO A 99 2.90 3.67 -6.92
CA PRO A 99 2.74 3.34 -5.51
C PRO A 99 3.57 4.22 -4.58
N ILE A 100 4.45 5.10 -5.08
CA ILE A 100 5.20 6.07 -4.29
C ILE A 100 4.43 7.41 -4.24
N THR A 101 4.03 7.96 -5.39
CA THR A 101 3.26 9.23 -5.45
C THR A 101 1.78 9.05 -5.12
N LYS A 102 1.26 7.82 -5.20
CA LYS A 102 -0.15 7.44 -4.99
C LYS A 102 -1.12 8.02 -6.03
N THR A 103 -0.62 8.42 -7.19
CA THR A 103 -1.43 8.93 -8.32
C THR A 103 -0.99 8.30 -9.65
N SER A 104 -1.85 8.34 -10.66
CA SER A 104 -1.57 7.98 -12.06
C SER A 104 -1.01 9.15 -12.88
N ASP A 105 -1.05 10.37 -12.35
CA ASP A 105 -0.89 11.58 -13.18
C ASP A 105 0.55 12.12 -13.18
N THR A 106 1.44 11.48 -12.43
CA THR A 106 2.83 11.92 -12.23
C THR A 106 3.82 11.10 -13.02
N TRP A 107 3.39 10.27 -13.99
CA TRP A 107 4.34 9.56 -14.84
C TRP A 107 5.14 10.57 -15.68
N GLN A 108 6.46 10.39 -15.72
CA GLN A 108 7.34 11.16 -16.60
C GLN A 108 7.42 10.44 -17.93
N LEU A 109 6.87 11.06 -18.98
CA LEU A 109 6.76 10.47 -20.31
C LEU A 109 7.93 10.95 -21.17
N VAL A 110 8.55 10.02 -21.89
CA VAL A 110 9.58 10.29 -22.90
C VAL A 110 8.95 10.07 -24.26
N TYR A 111 9.07 11.07 -25.12
CA TYR A 111 8.47 11.07 -26.45
C TYR A 111 9.55 10.85 -27.50
N ASP A 112 9.14 10.29 -28.65
CA ASP A 112 10.04 10.12 -29.79
C ASP A 112 10.51 11.49 -30.31
N GLU A 113 11.80 11.63 -30.56
CA GLU A 113 12.36 12.85 -31.14
C GLU A 113 12.03 12.86 -32.63
N VAL A 114 11.03 13.66 -33.04
CA VAL A 114 10.84 13.96 -34.46
C VAL A 114 12.02 14.81 -34.93
N GLU A 115 12.90 14.24 -35.76
CA GLU A 115 14.00 14.99 -36.37
C GLU A 115 13.42 16.17 -37.17
N GLU A 116 13.61 17.37 -36.64
CA GLU A 116 13.16 18.63 -37.22
C GLU A 116 14.02 18.95 -38.47
N GLY A 117 13.72 18.31 -39.60
CA GLY A 117 14.41 18.59 -40.87
C GLY A 117 14.42 17.51 -41.95
N GLU A 118 14.00 16.29 -41.66
CA GLU A 118 13.78 15.28 -42.71
C GLU A 118 12.36 15.42 -43.25
N GLU A 119 12.20 15.84 -44.51
CA GLU A 119 10.91 15.72 -45.19
C GLU A 119 10.54 14.23 -45.20
N PRO A 120 9.45 13.81 -44.55
CA PRO A 120 9.09 12.41 -44.49
C PRO A 120 8.87 11.88 -45.90
N ALA A 121 9.46 10.74 -46.22
CA ALA A 121 9.19 10.05 -47.47
C ALA A 121 7.67 9.86 -47.60
N GLU A 122 7.12 10.35 -48.71
CA GLU A 122 5.68 10.50 -49.02
C GLU A 122 4.85 9.20 -48.90
N THR A 123 5.47 8.07 -48.55
CA THR A 123 4.87 6.73 -48.47
C THR A 123 4.57 6.23 -47.06
N ASP A 124 5.06 6.85 -45.99
CA ASP A 124 4.97 6.31 -44.62
C ASP A 124 4.36 7.30 -43.59
N LEU A 125 3.57 8.28 -44.03
CA LEU A 125 2.93 9.26 -43.15
C LEU A 125 1.52 8.80 -42.68
N PRO A 126 1.30 8.50 -41.39
CA PRO A 126 -0.01 8.67 -40.79
C PRO A 126 -0.27 10.17 -40.52
N GLU A 127 -1.52 10.58 -40.72
CA GLU A 127 -2.02 11.91 -40.40
C GLU A 127 -1.87 12.15 -38.87
N GLU A 128 -1.28 13.27 -38.48
CA GLU A 128 -1.07 13.78 -37.11
C GLU A 128 0.33 13.49 -36.50
N GLY A 129 1.25 14.42 -36.80
CA GLY A 129 2.61 14.49 -36.26
C GLY A 129 2.70 14.92 -34.79
N GLU A 130 2.04 14.20 -33.90
CA GLU A 130 2.32 14.27 -32.46
C GLU A 130 3.32 13.15 -32.10
N PRO A 131 4.45 13.47 -31.44
CA PRO A 131 5.41 12.46 -31.05
C PRO A 131 4.77 11.49 -30.06
N GLY A 132 4.88 10.19 -30.32
CA GLY A 132 4.35 9.18 -29.42
C GLY A 132 5.29 8.87 -28.26
N ILE A 133 4.75 8.28 -27.19
CA ILE A 133 5.48 7.92 -25.98
C ILE A 133 6.33 6.68 -26.24
N VAL A 134 7.65 6.79 -26.07
CA VAL A 134 8.61 5.69 -26.22
C VAL A 134 8.98 5.06 -24.88
N ASP A 135 8.94 5.83 -23.80
CA ASP A 135 9.30 5.36 -22.46
C ASP A 135 8.55 6.12 -21.36
N VAL A 136 8.51 5.53 -20.17
CA VAL A 136 7.84 6.07 -18.99
C VAL A 136 8.70 5.87 -17.74
N TYR A 137 8.77 6.88 -16.89
CA TYR A 137 9.51 6.87 -15.62
C TYR A 137 8.59 7.34 -14.48
N SER A 138 8.93 6.97 -13.24
CA SER A 138 8.20 7.46 -12.06
C SER A 138 8.45 8.95 -11.85
N GLY A 139 7.40 9.73 -11.59
CA GLY A 139 7.56 11.11 -11.09
C GLY A 139 7.73 11.22 -9.59
N ALA A 140 7.99 10.11 -8.91
CA ALA A 140 8.29 10.14 -7.49
C ALA A 140 9.61 10.86 -7.22
N GLU A 141 9.59 11.80 -6.29
CA GLU A 141 10.81 12.43 -5.80
C GLU A 141 11.57 11.49 -4.85
N GLY A 142 12.90 11.60 -4.89
CA GLY A 142 13.79 10.90 -3.97
C GLY A 142 14.40 9.61 -4.53
N MET A 143 15.05 8.87 -3.64
CA MET A 143 15.85 7.70 -3.97
C MET A 143 15.10 6.42 -3.61
N SER A 144 15.40 5.35 -4.32
CA SER A 144 15.03 3.98 -3.95
C SER A 144 15.82 3.47 -2.75
N LEU A 145 15.46 2.29 -2.25
CA LEU A 145 16.25 1.57 -1.25
C LEU A 145 17.65 1.19 -1.76
N ASP A 146 17.83 1.12 -3.07
CA ASP A 146 19.10 0.78 -3.72
C ASP A 146 19.94 2.03 -4.07
N GLY A 147 19.41 3.24 -3.81
CA GLY A 147 20.12 4.52 -3.99
C GLY A 147 19.97 5.16 -5.37
N THR A 148 19.22 4.54 -6.28
CA THR A 148 18.86 5.12 -7.59
C THR A 148 17.66 6.05 -7.46
N PRO A 149 17.63 7.22 -8.12
CA PRO A 149 16.43 8.05 -8.22
C PRO A 149 15.26 7.28 -8.84
N TYR A 150 14.03 7.54 -8.39
CA TYR A 150 12.85 6.91 -9.03
C TYR A 150 12.61 7.41 -10.45
N SER A 151 13.02 8.63 -10.76
CA SER A 151 12.97 9.21 -12.11
C SER A 151 13.92 8.53 -13.10
N GLU A 152 14.82 7.65 -12.65
CA GLU A 152 15.74 6.87 -13.50
C GLU A 152 15.29 5.41 -13.67
N TRP A 153 14.13 5.03 -13.10
CA TRP A 153 13.60 3.66 -13.15
C TRP A 153 12.67 3.38 -14.31
#